data_AF-A0A8I0GW70-F1
#
_entry.id   AF-A0A8I0GW70-F1
#
_cell.length_a   1.000
_cell.length_b   1.000
_cell.length_c   1.000
_cell.angle_alpha   90.00
_cell.angle_beta   90.00
_cell.angle_gamma   90.00
#
_symmetry.space_group_name_H-M   'P 1'
#
loop_
_entity.id
_entity.type
_entity.pdbx_description
1 polymer ?
#
loop_
_entity_poly.entity_id
_entity_poly.type
_entity_poly.pdbx_seq_one_letter_code
_entity_poly.pdbx_strand_id
1 'polypeptide(L)'
;MSPSLSRSRLTRWAPLAISASLATGAAVVLRHVSPYASNSPLPGCPLYALTGLYCPGCGSTRCLYSLVHLDWQGAMAMNPLLVISLPFLLLMLLNGAGVRMRALDPLMRVLASPMFWLVLLIGYAVLRNLPWAPFTALAPIS
;
A
#
# COMPACT_ATOMS: atom_id res chain seq x y z
N MET A 1 -29.00 26.21 -18.93
CA MET A 1 -28.68 25.42 -17.72
C MET A 1 -27.94 24.14 -18.13
N SER A 2 -26.60 24.13 -18.07
CA SER A 2 -25.81 22.91 -18.30
C SER A 2 -24.44 22.92 -17.59
N PRO A 3 -24.37 22.83 -16.23
CA PRO A 3 -23.12 22.60 -15.51
C PRO A 3 -22.85 21.12 -15.19
N SER A 4 -23.74 20.17 -15.53
CA SER A 4 -23.71 18.80 -15.00
C SER A 4 -22.62 17.88 -15.60
N LEU A 5 -22.13 18.17 -16.80
CA LEU A 5 -21.12 17.33 -17.49
C LEU A 5 -19.66 17.63 -17.05
N SER A 6 -19.40 18.82 -16.50
CA SER A 6 -18.07 19.21 -16.01
C SER A 6 -17.82 18.65 -14.59
N ARG A 7 -18.82 18.80 -13.71
CA ARG A 7 -18.77 18.30 -12.32
C ARG A 7 -18.60 16.78 -12.24
N SER A 8 -19.26 16.03 -13.11
CA SER A 8 -19.22 14.55 -13.12
C SER A 8 -17.91 13.97 -13.67
N ARG A 9 -17.18 14.72 -14.51
CA ARG A 9 -15.82 14.33 -14.91
C ARG A 9 -14.84 14.63 -13.79
N LEU A 10 -14.89 15.83 -13.21
CA LEU A 10 -13.97 16.23 -12.15
C LEU A 10 -14.06 15.31 -10.91
N THR A 11 -15.26 14.87 -10.53
CA THR A 11 -15.46 13.94 -9.39
C THR A 11 -14.87 12.55 -9.62
N ARG A 12 -14.78 12.07 -10.88
CA ARG A 12 -14.19 10.76 -11.20
C ARG A 12 -12.67 10.75 -11.06
N TRP A 13 -12.01 11.88 -11.36
CA TRP A 13 -10.55 12.00 -11.23
C TRP A 13 -10.10 12.38 -9.83
N ALA A 14 -11.01 12.88 -8.98
CA ALA A 14 -10.68 13.34 -7.64
C ALA A 14 -9.95 12.28 -6.78
N PRO A 15 -10.38 10.99 -6.71
CA PRO A 15 -9.67 9.99 -5.91
C PRO A 15 -8.25 9.72 -6.40
N LEU A 16 -8.05 9.69 -7.72
CA LEU A 16 -6.73 9.51 -8.33
C LEU A 16 -5.83 10.71 -8.02
N ALA A 17 -6.35 11.93 -8.17
CA ALA A 17 -5.62 13.16 -7.88
C ALA A 17 -5.24 13.27 -6.40
N ILE A 18 -6.16 12.97 -5.48
CA ILE A 18 -5.89 12.96 -4.03
C ILE A 18 -4.80 11.94 -3.70
N SER A 19 -4.92 10.71 -4.24
CA SER A 19 -3.95 9.64 -4.01
C SER A 19 -2.57 10.01 -4.55
N ALA A 20 -2.49 10.60 -5.75
CA ALA A 20 -1.24 11.07 -6.34
C ALA A 20 -0.59 12.19 -5.51
N SER A 21 -1.38 13.16 -5.01
CA SER A 21 -0.89 14.23 -4.14
C SER A 21 -0.34 13.68 -2.83
N LEU A 22 -1.06 12.75 -2.19
CA LEU A 22 -0.60 12.09 -0.96
C LEU A 22 0.67 11.28 -1.18
N ALA A 23 0.72 10.49 -2.26
CA ALA A 23 1.90 9.71 -2.62
C ALA A 23 3.12 10.61 -2.88
N THR A 24 2.91 11.75 -3.55
CA THR A 24 3.97 12.72 -3.80
C THR A 24 4.47 13.35 -2.51
N GLY A 25 3.57 13.80 -1.62
CA GLY A 25 3.95 14.32 -0.31
C GLY A 25 4.71 13.30 0.53
N ALA A 26 4.24 12.06 0.59
CA ALA A 26 4.93 10.96 1.28
C ALA A 26 6.31 10.70 0.69
N ALA A 27 6.44 10.69 -0.65
CA ALA A 27 7.73 10.49 -1.32
C ALA A 27 8.72 11.62 -0.99
N VAL A 28 8.28 12.88 -0.99
CA VAL A 28 9.12 14.03 -0.61
C VAL A 28 9.60 13.87 0.83
N VAL A 29 8.70 13.58 1.77
CA VAL A 29 9.07 13.36 3.18
C VAL A 29 10.09 12.23 3.30
N LEU A 30 9.85 11.09 2.67
CA LEU A 30 10.73 9.92 2.76
C LEU A 30 12.07 10.10 2.04
N ARG A 31 12.21 11.05 1.11
CA ARG A 31 13.53 11.44 0.57
C ARG A 31 14.38 12.24 1.54
N HIS A 32 13.75 12.98 2.45
CA HIS A 32 14.47 13.83 3.41
C HIS A 32 14.54 13.23 4.82
N VAL A 33 13.65 12.29 5.15
CA VAL A 33 13.53 11.69 6.48
C VAL A 33 13.74 10.18 6.37
N SER A 34 14.85 9.70 6.93
CA SER A 34 15.12 8.26 6.98
C SER A 34 14.38 7.59 8.14
N PRO A 35 13.61 6.50 7.92
CA PRO A 35 13.01 5.69 8.96
C PRO A 35 14.03 4.78 9.69
N TYR A 36 15.27 4.74 9.20
CA TYR A 36 16.37 3.96 9.81
C TYR A 36 17.27 4.83 10.71
N ALA A 37 17.11 6.15 10.70
CA ALA A 37 17.86 7.04 11.58
C ALA A 37 17.46 6.81 13.05
N SER A 38 18.45 6.80 13.96
CA SER A 38 18.22 6.61 15.40
C SER A 38 17.35 7.70 16.03
N ASN A 39 17.38 8.91 15.46
CA ASN A 39 16.57 10.07 15.82
C ASN A 39 15.41 10.31 14.83
N SER A 40 14.95 9.27 14.12
CA SER A 40 13.87 9.43 13.15
C SER A 40 12.59 9.92 13.86
N PRO A 41 11.93 10.97 13.35
CA PRO A 41 10.64 11.43 13.88
C PRO A 41 9.48 10.49 13.52
N LEU A 42 9.73 9.44 12.72
CA LEU A 42 8.71 8.50 12.27
C LEU A 42 8.46 7.44 13.37
N PRO A 43 7.21 7.31 13.88
CA PRO A 43 6.93 6.38 14.95
C PRO A 43 7.07 4.93 14.49
N GLY A 44 7.50 4.06 15.42
CA GLY A 44 7.46 2.62 15.26
C GLY A 44 6.02 2.07 15.23
N CYS A 45 5.86 0.78 14.95
CA CYS A 45 4.55 0.15 14.98
C CYS A 45 4.08 -0.07 16.44
N PRO A 46 2.98 0.57 16.88
CA PRO A 46 2.51 0.43 18.26
C PRO A 46 2.01 -0.99 18.55
N LEU A 47 1.39 -1.67 17.58
CA LEU A 47 0.90 -3.03 17.77
C LEU A 47 2.05 -3.99 18.06
N TYR A 48 3.12 -3.92 17.27
CA TYR A 48 4.30 -4.74 17.50
C TYR A 48 4.97 -4.41 18.84
N ALA A 49 5.07 -3.13 19.19
CA ALA A 49 5.62 -2.71 20.49
C ALA A 49 4.81 -3.24 21.69
N LEU A 50 3.48 -3.37 21.55
CA LEU A 50 2.60 -3.84 22.62
C LEU A 50 2.44 -5.36 22.68
N THR A 51 2.44 -6.03 21.53
CA THR A 51 2.05 -7.46 21.42
C THR A 51 3.16 -8.38 20.92
N GLY A 52 4.21 -7.82 20.31
CA GLY A 52 5.21 -8.58 19.55
C GLY A 52 4.68 -9.15 18.23
N LEU A 53 3.43 -8.90 17.85
CA LEU A 53 2.83 -9.41 16.62
C LEU A 53 2.96 -8.41 15.46
N TYR A 54 3.33 -8.92 14.28
CA TYR A 54 3.37 -8.15 13.05
C TYR A 54 1.99 -8.06 12.40
N CYS A 55 1.46 -6.85 12.25
CA CYS A 55 0.25 -6.58 11.49
C CYS A 55 0.55 -6.50 9.98
N PRO A 56 -0.48 -6.52 9.10
CA PRO A 56 -0.27 -6.45 7.66
C PRO A 56 0.39 -5.13 7.21
N GLY A 57 0.28 -4.06 8.03
CA GLY A 57 0.91 -2.76 7.81
C GLY A 57 2.31 -2.60 8.43
N CYS A 58 2.84 -3.58 9.16
CA CYS A 58 4.19 -3.48 9.71
C CYS A 58 5.23 -3.34 8.59
N GLY A 59 6.17 -2.42 8.76
CA GLY A 59 7.23 -2.16 7.78
C GLY A 59 6.81 -1.29 6.59
N SER A 60 5.55 -0.83 6.49
CA SER A 60 5.09 -0.04 5.33
C SER A 60 5.88 1.26 5.11
N THR A 61 6.21 2.01 6.15
CA THR A 61 7.00 3.25 6.02
C THR A 61 8.39 2.99 5.44
N ARG A 62 9.07 1.94 5.92
CA ARG A 62 10.38 1.50 5.43
C ARG A 62 10.29 0.91 4.01
N CYS A 63 9.22 0.18 3.71
CA CYS A 63 8.92 -0.30 2.36
C CYS A 63 8.77 0.86 1.37
N LEU A 64 7.98 1.88 1.70
CA LEU A 64 7.80 3.07 0.87
C LEU A 64 9.11 3.85 0.73
N TYR A 65 9.91 3.94 1.80
CA TYR A 65 11.24 4.54 1.75
C TYR A 65 12.13 3.84 0.73
N SER A 66 12.21 2.50 0.77
CA SER A 66 12.97 1.71 -0.20
C SER A 66 12.46 1.92 -1.63
N LEU A 67 11.13 1.92 -1.85
CA LEU A 67 10.56 2.20 -3.18
C LEU A 67 10.92 3.59 -3.71
N VAL A 68 10.91 4.61 -2.86
CA VAL A 68 11.30 5.99 -3.22
C VAL A 68 12.77 6.10 -3.63
N HIS A 69 13.62 5.22 -3.09
CA HIS A 69 15.03 5.08 -3.42
C HIS A 69 15.31 4.01 -4.49
N LEU A 70 14.26 3.48 -5.13
CA LEU A 70 14.32 2.45 -6.18
C LEU A 70 14.93 1.11 -5.72
N ASP A 71 14.92 0.85 -4.42
CA ASP A 71 15.34 -0.41 -3.82
C ASP A 71 14.14 -1.38 -3.71
N TRP A 72 13.96 -2.17 -4.75
CA TRP A 72 12.89 -3.17 -4.83
C TRP A 72 13.08 -4.33 -3.85
N GLN A 73 14.32 -4.73 -3.61
CA GLN A 73 14.63 -5.86 -2.72
C GLN A 73 14.36 -5.48 -1.27
N GLY A 74 14.82 -4.31 -0.84
CA GLY A 74 14.49 -3.77 0.48
C GLY A 74 12.98 -3.55 0.63
N ALA A 75 12.29 -3.03 -0.39
CA ALA A 75 10.84 -2.86 -0.32
C ALA A 75 10.10 -4.20 -0.07
N MET A 76 10.47 -5.24 -0.82
CA MET A 76 9.91 -6.58 -0.63
C MET A 76 10.29 -7.17 0.74
N ALA A 77 11.51 -6.98 1.22
CA ALA A 77 11.90 -7.44 2.56
C ALA A 77 11.13 -6.72 3.68
N MET A 78 10.68 -5.49 3.44
CA MET A 78 9.94 -4.72 4.44
C MET A 78 8.42 -4.98 4.42
N ASN A 79 7.77 -5.08 3.26
CA ASN A 79 6.35 -5.42 3.16
C ASN A 79 5.96 -5.94 1.75
N PRO A 80 6.08 -7.25 1.47
CA PRO A 80 5.73 -7.82 0.16
C PRO A 80 4.29 -7.53 -0.26
N LEU A 81 3.34 -7.61 0.69
CA LEU A 81 1.93 -7.38 0.42
C LEU A 81 1.71 -5.96 -0.12
N LEU A 82 2.35 -4.96 0.48
CA LEU A 82 2.24 -3.58 0.04
C LEU A 82 2.77 -3.42 -1.39
N VAL A 83 3.98 -3.91 -1.67
CA VAL A 83 4.60 -3.81 -3.01
C VAL A 83 3.70 -4.44 -4.08
N ILE A 84 3.18 -5.64 -3.82
CA ILE A 84 2.31 -6.36 -4.76
C ILE A 84 0.96 -5.64 -4.91
N SER A 85 0.42 -5.06 -3.84
CA SER A 85 -0.89 -4.37 -3.87
C SER A 85 -0.89 -3.05 -4.65
N LEU A 86 0.23 -2.33 -4.70
CA LEU A 86 0.34 -1.01 -5.34
C LEU A 86 -0.15 -0.98 -6.81
N PRO A 87 0.29 -1.88 -7.72
CA PRO A 87 -0.23 -1.89 -9.09
C PRO A 87 -1.75 -2.15 -9.15
N PHE A 88 -2.29 -3.01 -8.28
CA PHE A 88 -3.73 -3.27 -8.23
C PHE A 88 -4.52 -2.07 -7.72
N LEU A 89 -4.01 -1.36 -6.71
CA LEU A 89 -4.60 -0.11 -6.23
C LEU A 89 -4.60 0.96 -7.32
N LEU A 90 -3.51 1.09 -8.08
CA LEU A 90 -3.45 1.99 -9.23
C LEU A 90 -4.50 1.61 -10.29
N LEU A 91 -4.64 0.32 -10.62
CA LEU A 91 -5.68 -0.16 -11.55
C LEU A 91 -7.10 0.18 -11.05
N MET A 92 -7.37 0.03 -9.75
CA MET A 92 -8.65 0.42 -9.14
C MET A 92 -8.92 1.92 -9.27
N LEU A 93 -7.92 2.76 -9.01
CA LEU A 93 -8.04 4.22 -9.15
C LEU A 93 -8.28 4.63 -10.61
N LEU A 94 -7.56 4.03 -11.56
CA LEU A 94 -7.72 4.28 -12.99
C LEU A 94 -9.11 3.84 -13.49
N ASN A 95 -9.60 2.68 -13.04
CA ASN A 95 -10.93 2.20 -13.37
C ASN A 95 -12.02 3.16 -12.84
N GLY A 96 -11.89 3.63 -11.60
CA GLY A 96 -12.77 4.64 -11.01
C GLY A 96 -12.74 5.99 -11.73
N ALA A 97 -11.59 6.37 -12.28
CA ALA A 97 -11.43 7.56 -13.14
C ALA A 97 -12.06 7.41 -14.54
N GLY A 98 -12.51 6.21 -14.90
CA GLY A 98 -13.14 5.91 -16.20
C GLY A 98 -12.20 5.26 -17.22
N VAL A 99 -10.94 4.98 -16.85
CA VAL A 99 -9.99 4.22 -17.67
C VAL A 99 -10.28 2.73 -17.51
N ARG A 100 -11.34 2.26 -18.17
CA ARG A 100 -11.83 0.88 -18.01
C ARG A 100 -11.15 -0.08 -18.98
N MET A 101 -10.40 -1.03 -18.43
CA MET A 101 -9.81 -2.14 -19.17
C MET A 101 -10.76 -3.34 -19.12
N ARG A 102 -11.56 -3.55 -20.18
CA ARG A 102 -12.59 -4.62 -20.22
C ARG A 102 -12.03 -6.02 -19.93
N ALA A 103 -10.81 -6.31 -20.40
CA ALA A 103 -10.14 -7.59 -20.16
C ALA A 103 -9.88 -7.88 -18.66
N LEU A 104 -9.78 -6.84 -17.83
CA LEU A 104 -9.54 -6.96 -16.40
C LEU A 104 -10.82 -6.92 -15.56
N ASP A 105 -12.01 -6.81 -16.17
CA ASP A 105 -13.28 -6.73 -15.45
C ASP A 105 -13.47 -7.87 -14.41
N PRO A 106 -13.12 -9.15 -14.69
CA PRO A 106 -13.20 -10.21 -13.68
C PRO A 106 -12.28 -9.97 -12.48
N LEU A 107 -11.04 -9.53 -12.74
CA LEU A 107 -10.08 -9.18 -11.69
C LEU A 107 -10.58 -7.99 -10.85
N MET A 108 -11.13 -6.96 -11.51
CA MET A 108 -11.66 -5.78 -10.81
C MET A 108 -12.83 -6.12 -9.90
N ARG A 109 -13.67 -7.11 -10.24
CA ARG A 109 -14.73 -7.60 -9.35
C ARG A 109 -14.17 -8.24 -8.08
N VAL A 110 -13.08 -9.00 -8.19
CA VAL A 110 -12.40 -9.59 -7.03
C VAL A 110 -11.77 -8.50 -6.18
N LEU A 111 -11.04 -7.56 -6.78
CA LEU A 111 -10.38 -6.45 -6.09
C LEU A 111 -11.38 -5.47 -5.44
N ALA A 112 -12.58 -5.34 -5.98
CA ALA A 112 -13.67 -4.55 -5.40
C ALA A 112 -14.38 -5.26 -4.23
N SER A 113 -14.12 -6.56 -4.00
CA SER A 113 -14.74 -7.31 -2.91
C SER A 113 -14.07 -6.98 -1.57
N PRO A 114 -14.79 -6.45 -0.57
CA PRO A 114 -14.23 -6.23 0.76
C PRO A 114 -13.79 -7.54 1.43
N MET A 115 -14.52 -8.64 1.17
CA MET A 115 -14.21 -9.96 1.71
C MET A 115 -12.86 -10.48 1.20
N PHE A 116 -12.51 -10.19 -0.07
CA PHE A 116 -11.21 -10.56 -0.61
C PHE A 116 -10.08 -9.93 0.20
N TRP A 117 -10.14 -8.61 0.43
CA TRP A 117 -9.14 -7.89 1.22
C TRP A 117 -9.12 -8.32 2.68
N LEU A 118 -10.28 -8.59 3.29
CA LEU A 118 -10.36 -9.07 4.66
C LEU A 118 -9.63 -10.42 4.82
N VAL A 119 -9.94 -11.39 3.96
CA VAL A 119 -9.29 -12.71 3.97
C VAL A 119 -7.80 -12.59 3.67
N LEU A 120 -7.42 -11.77 2.69
CA LEU A 120 -6.02 -11.54 2.33
C LEU A 120 -5.22 -10.92 3.49
N LEU A 121 -5.76 -9.88 4.14
CA LEU A 121 -5.08 -9.18 5.25
C LEU A 121 -4.95 -10.07 6.48
N ILE A 122 -6.00 -10.81 6.84
CA ILE A 122 -5.96 -11.76 7.97
C ILE A 122 -5.00 -12.90 7.66
N GLY A 123 -5.11 -13.51 6.47
CA GLY A 123 -4.22 -14.59 6.04
C GLY A 123 -2.77 -14.14 6.06
N TYR A 124 -2.45 -12.99 5.46
CA TYR A 124 -1.11 -12.43 5.48
C TYR A 124 -0.61 -12.13 6.89
N ALA A 125 -1.46 -11.56 7.78
CA ALA A 125 -1.10 -11.33 9.17
C ALA A 125 -0.74 -12.65 9.89
N VAL A 126 -1.54 -13.70 9.72
CA VAL A 126 -1.27 -15.02 10.30
C VAL A 126 0.04 -15.58 9.76
N LEU A 127 0.20 -15.63 8.43
CA LEU A 127 1.39 -16.18 7.79
C LEU A 127 2.65 -15.44 8.24
N ARG A 128 2.61 -14.10 8.32
CA ARG A 128 3.77 -13.27 8.69
C ARG A 128 4.26 -13.45 10.13
N ASN A 129 3.47 -14.07 11.01
CA ASN A 129 3.85 -14.35 12.39
C ASN A 129 4.29 -15.80 12.63
N LEU A 130 4.37 -16.64 11.58
CA LEU A 130 4.84 -18.01 11.71
C LEU A 130 6.38 -18.06 11.82
N PRO A 131 6.95 -18.81 12.79
CA PRO A 131 8.39 -18.79 13.10
C PRO A 131 9.25 -19.69 12.19
N TRP A 132 8.67 -20.36 11.18
CA TRP A 132 9.40 -21.26 10.28
C TRP A 132 9.45 -20.74 8.85
N ALA A 133 10.46 -21.17 8.10
CA ALA A 133 10.60 -20.85 6.68
C ALA A 133 9.44 -21.46 5.85
N PRO A 134 8.96 -20.79 4.78
CA PRO A 134 9.44 -19.52 4.23
C PRO A 134 8.83 -18.26 4.89
N PHE A 135 7.95 -18.43 5.87
CA PHE A 135 7.12 -17.34 6.40
C PHE A 135 7.89 -16.31 7.22
N THR A 136 9.05 -16.69 7.77
CA THR A 136 9.98 -15.76 8.41
C THR A 136 10.45 -14.65 7.47
N ALA A 137 10.52 -14.90 6.15
CA ALA A 137 10.86 -13.88 5.15
C ALA A 137 9.75 -12.84 4.94
N LEU A 138 8.53 -13.13 5.39
CA LEU A 138 7.46 -12.14 5.34
C LEU A 138 7.69 -11.08 6.40
N ALA A 139 8.19 -11.41 7.59
CA ALA A 139 8.38 -10.44 8.68
C ALA A 139 9.35 -9.31 8.28
N PRO A 140 9.09 -8.05 8.68
CA PRO A 140 9.96 -6.94 8.33
C PRO A 140 11.34 -7.13 8.98
N ILE A 141 12.40 -7.05 8.16
CA ILE A 141 13.78 -7.10 8.66
C ILE A 141 14.09 -5.83 9.48
N SER A 142 14.78 -6.02 10.61
CA SER A 142 15.06 -4.98 11.60
C SER A 142 16.04 -3.94 11.09
#